data_AF-A0A9P4XSM4-F1
#
_entry.id   AF-A0A9P4XSM4-F1
#
_cell.length_a   1.000
_cell.length_b   1.000
_cell.length_c   1.000
_cell.angle_alpha   90.00
_cell.angle_beta   90.00
_cell.angle_gamma   90.00
#
_symmetry.space_group_name_H-M   'P 1'
#
loop_
_entity.id
_entity.type
_entity.pdbx_description
1 polymer ?
#
loop_
_entity_poly.entity_id
_entity_poly.type
_entity_poly.pdbx_seq_one_letter_code
_entity_poly.pdbx_strand_id
1 'polypeptide(L)'
;MPLTRDEAVGFEVDTPDTWSTFHKRVHKLKPQGDYDVTIHILACGVCGSDVHTLCGGWGEQYYPFVAGHGKQIVGNVIHVGPKVTLHKVGDRVGVGASSWACLECRQCKKDNEQYCEHQLDTYGAKWPDNGYVTKGGYSSHIRIHEHYCFPVPEALPTNVAAPMMCAGLTVFSPLKRNGCGPGTKVGILGVGGLGHLAVMFAKAMGAEVWAFMLDHKLDDDALALGATGTIVMSDEDWSKPHKRTFDLILNSASSSVNASPYLPLLDVHGRWISVSMPDKNDKGTEVSTWSQIENGCLIGASHLGSRKEALEMLQLAADHNIATWIETVDINEEGLHKALERCARSDVRYRFCLTGFDKAFGEDIKDRGV
;
A
#
# COMPACT_ATOMS: atom_id res chain seq x y z
N MET A 1 12.31 1.31 32.94
CA MET A 1 13.69 1.18 32.42
C MET A 1 13.79 2.02 31.15
N PRO A 2 14.89 2.74 30.92
CA PRO A 2 15.14 3.36 29.62
C PRO A 2 15.25 2.24 28.56
N LEU A 3 14.65 2.45 27.37
CA LEU A 3 14.72 1.48 26.27
C LEU A 3 16.14 1.46 25.71
N THR A 4 16.59 0.30 25.28
CA THR A 4 17.86 0.13 24.55
C THR A 4 17.74 0.57 23.09
N ARG A 5 18.87 0.74 22.38
CA ARG A 5 18.90 1.07 20.92
C ARG A 5 18.28 -0.03 20.04
N ASP A 6 18.12 -1.23 20.58
CA ASP A 6 17.52 -2.38 19.90
C ASP A 6 16.08 -2.63 20.34
N GLU A 7 15.46 -1.67 21.04
CA GLU A 7 14.08 -1.74 21.46
C GLU A 7 13.28 -0.57 20.90
N ALA A 8 12.03 -0.85 20.55
CA ALA A 8 11.03 0.15 20.21
C ALA A 8 9.79 -0.09 21.05
N VAL A 9 8.99 0.97 21.21
CA VAL A 9 7.63 0.85 21.72
C VAL A 9 6.70 0.84 20.53
N GLY A 10 5.73 -0.06 20.52
CA GLY A 10 4.65 -0.06 19.54
C GLY A 10 3.35 -0.51 20.17
N PHE A 11 2.29 -0.40 19.40
CA PHE A 11 1.03 -1.03 19.75
C PHE A 11 1.08 -2.49 19.29
N GLU A 12 0.43 -3.39 20.01
CA GLU A 12 0.36 -4.83 19.73
C GLU A 12 -1.07 -5.34 19.93
N VAL A 13 -1.42 -6.42 19.24
CA VAL A 13 -2.65 -7.19 19.49
C VAL A 13 -2.29 -8.59 19.95
N ASP A 14 -3.16 -9.18 20.78
CA ASP A 14 -2.89 -10.49 21.37
C ASP A 14 -3.39 -11.65 20.52
N THR A 15 -4.53 -11.50 19.85
CA THR A 15 -5.16 -12.56 19.06
C THR A 15 -6.00 -11.98 17.90
N PRO A 16 -6.38 -12.81 16.91
CA PRO A 16 -7.37 -12.40 15.89
C PRO A 16 -8.74 -12.03 16.49
N ASP A 17 -9.12 -12.63 17.62
CA ASP A 17 -10.40 -12.33 18.28
C ASP A 17 -10.41 -10.93 18.92
N THR A 18 -9.22 -10.39 19.21
CA THR A 18 -9.01 -9.07 19.83
C THR A 18 -8.31 -8.10 18.86
N TRP A 19 -8.48 -8.31 17.56
CA TRP A 19 -7.74 -7.65 16.48
C TRP A 19 -7.81 -6.11 16.48
N SER A 20 -8.85 -5.52 17.08
CA SER A 20 -9.01 -4.07 17.21
C SER A 20 -8.70 -3.53 18.61
N THR A 21 -8.20 -4.36 19.53
CA THR A 21 -7.82 -3.99 20.90
C THR A 21 -6.30 -3.94 21.03
N PHE A 22 -5.76 -2.73 21.12
CA PHE A 22 -4.32 -2.48 21.10
C PHE A 22 -3.73 -2.32 22.49
N HIS A 23 -2.53 -2.83 22.67
CA HIS A 23 -1.74 -2.67 23.88
C HIS A 23 -0.39 -2.08 23.55
N LYS A 24 -0.05 -0.97 24.19
CA LYS A 24 1.29 -0.37 24.06
C LYS A 24 2.34 -1.24 24.77
N ARG A 25 3.31 -1.77 24.03
CA ARG A 25 4.37 -2.67 24.56
C ARG A 25 5.73 -2.36 23.97
N VAL A 26 6.75 -2.77 24.72
CA VAL A 26 8.14 -2.73 24.28
C VAL A 26 8.45 -4.00 23.51
N HIS A 27 9.14 -3.85 22.38
CA HIS A 27 9.62 -4.96 21.59
C HIS A 27 11.02 -4.73 21.08
N LYS A 28 11.70 -5.85 20.76
CA LYS A 28 12.99 -5.81 20.08
C LYS A 28 12.84 -5.45 18.60
N LEU A 29 13.69 -4.56 18.14
CA LEU A 29 13.92 -4.29 16.73
C LEU A 29 14.70 -5.45 16.10
N LYS A 30 14.65 -5.52 14.76
CA LYS A 30 15.55 -6.37 13.98
C LYS A 30 16.99 -6.06 14.38
N PRO A 31 17.90 -7.05 14.55
CA PRO A 31 19.32 -6.74 14.74
C PRO A 31 19.89 -5.86 13.61
N GLN A 32 20.74 -4.90 13.97
CA GLN A 32 21.32 -3.93 13.03
C GLN A 32 22.25 -4.62 12.06
N GLY A 33 21.88 -4.62 10.78
CA GLY A 33 22.74 -5.05 9.68
C GLY A 33 23.54 -3.91 9.08
N ASP A 34 24.50 -4.28 8.24
CA ASP A 34 25.43 -3.36 7.60
C ASP A 34 24.76 -2.32 6.70
N TYR A 35 23.66 -2.71 6.05
CA TYR A 35 22.89 -1.89 5.10
C TYR A 35 21.54 -1.43 5.66
N ASP A 36 21.31 -1.66 6.96
CA ASP A 36 20.05 -1.27 7.60
C ASP A 36 20.06 0.19 8.02
N VAL A 37 18.88 0.78 7.98
CA VAL A 37 18.58 2.13 8.43
C VAL A 37 17.54 2.05 9.53
N THR A 38 17.77 2.75 10.64
CA THR A 38 16.76 2.91 11.70
C THR A 38 16.04 4.24 11.51
N ILE A 39 14.72 4.18 11.50
CA ILE A 39 13.83 5.29 11.17
C ILE A 39 12.95 5.59 12.38
N HIS A 40 12.93 6.86 12.81
CA HIS A 40 11.93 7.41 13.73
C HIS A 40 10.65 7.71 12.95
N ILE A 41 9.56 7.03 13.30
CA ILE A 41 8.30 7.09 12.53
C ILE A 41 7.53 8.35 12.88
N LEU A 42 7.08 9.07 11.85
CA LEU A 42 6.29 10.31 11.99
C LEU A 42 4.83 10.11 11.62
N ALA A 43 4.57 9.27 10.61
CA ALA A 43 3.23 8.92 10.17
C ALA A 43 3.17 7.50 9.62
N CYS A 44 2.00 6.90 9.71
CA CYS A 44 1.74 5.59 9.13
C CYS A 44 0.31 5.49 8.59
N GLY A 45 0.15 5.10 7.33
CA GLY A 45 -1.17 4.86 6.74
C GLY A 45 -1.82 3.57 7.24
N VAL A 46 -3.16 3.53 7.24
CA VAL A 46 -3.96 2.33 7.52
C VAL A 46 -4.45 1.73 6.20
N CYS A 47 -4.33 0.42 6.06
CA CYS A 47 -4.62 -0.35 4.86
C CYS A 47 -5.62 -1.48 5.11
N GLY A 48 -6.38 -1.87 4.08
CA GLY A 48 -7.23 -3.06 4.18
C GLY A 48 -6.42 -4.33 4.48
N SER A 49 -5.19 -4.42 3.98
CA SER A 49 -4.24 -5.50 4.30
C SER A 49 -3.96 -5.65 5.79
N ASP A 50 -4.01 -4.53 6.52
CA ASP A 50 -3.82 -4.51 7.96
C ASP A 50 -4.97 -5.24 8.65
N VAL A 51 -6.21 -4.92 8.24
CA VAL A 51 -7.44 -5.60 8.70
C VAL A 51 -7.41 -7.09 8.35
N HIS A 52 -7.09 -7.47 7.11
CA HIS A 52 -7.04 -8.88 6.70
C HIS A 52 -6.00 -9.69 7.50
N THR A 53 -4.84 -9.10 7.78
CA THR A 53 -3.80 -9.75 8.59
C THR A 53 -4.26 -9.92 10.04
N LEU A 54 -4.80 -8.84 10.60
CA LEU A 54 -5.29 -8.73 11.97
C LEU A 54 -6.40 -9.71 12.31
N CYS A 55 -7.40 -9.81 11.44
CA CYS A 55 -8.54 -10.72 11.59
C CYS A 55 -8.18 -12.19 11.26
N GLY A 56 -6.94 -12.48 10.85
CA GLY A 56 -6.52 -13.82 10.45
C GLY A 56 -7.01 -14.27 9.08
N GLY A 57 -7.56 -13.36 8.26
CA GLY A 57 -8.11 -13.64 6.93
C GLY A 57 -7.08 -14.18 5.91
N TRP A 58 -5.80 -13.88 6.13
CA TRP A 58 -4.68 -14.42 5.34
C TRP A 58 -3.94 -15.60 5.99
N GLY A 59 -4.45 -16.12 7.10
CA GLY A 59 -3.89 -17.25 7.83
C GLY A 59 -3.19 -16.87 9.14
N GLU A 60 -2.61 -17.88 9.80
CA GLU A 60 -2.02 -17.75 11.13
C GLU A 60 -0.87 -16.72 11.18
N GLN A 61 -0.82 -15.94 12.25
CA GLN A 61 0.21 -14.94 12.52
C GLN A 61 0.95 -15.26 13.83
N TYR A 62 2.13 -14.67 14.02
CA TYR A 62 2.95 -14.85 15.22
C TYR A 62 2.53 -13.87 16.33
N TYR A 63 1.69 -14.31 17.26
CA TYR A 63 1.22 -13.51 18.41
C TYR A 63 2.12 -13.66 19.67
N PRO A 64 2.22 -12.66 20.59
CA PRO A 64 1.65 -11.32 20.50
C PRO A 64 2.29 -10.58 19.32
N PHE A 65 1.42 -10.09 18.45
CA PHE A 65 1.82 -9.54 17.18
C PHE A 65 2.02 -8.06 17.44
N VAL A 66 3.26 -7.57 17.33
CA VAL A 66 3.43 -6.12 17.23
C VAL A 66 2.56 -5.70 16.10
N ALA A 67 1.60 -4.86 16.44
CA ALA A 67 0.58 -4.37 15.57
C ALA A 67 1.21 -3.38 14.61
N GLY A 68 2.28 -3.76 13.93
CA GLY A 68 2.88 -2.98 12.89
C GLY A 68 2.09 -3.17 11.61
N HIS A 69 0.78 -2.96 11.66
CA HIS A 69 -0.12 -3.05 10.51
C HIS A 69 -0.01 -1.77 9.70
N GLY A 70 1.21 -1.47 9.26
CA GLY A 70 1.56 -0.17 8.76
C GLY A 70 2.67 -0.35 7.77
N LYS A 71 2.30 -0.77 6.56
CA LYS A 71 3.20 -0.87 5.39
C LYS A 71 3.29 0.48 4.66
N GLN A 72 2.97 1.57 5.36
CA GLN A 72 2.72 2.91 4.82
C GLN A 72 3.44 3.97 5.65
N ILE A 73 4.73 3.77 5.92
CA ILE A 73 5.50 4.50 6.93
C ILE A 73 6.17 5.71 6.28
N VAL A 74 6.17 6.85 6.96
CA VAL A 74 7.12 7.94 6.69
C VAL A 74 7.75 8.39 7.99
N GLY A 75 9.06 8.59 7.96
CA GLY A 75 9.85 8.96 9.13
C GLY A 75 11.19 9.58 8.77
N ASN A 76 11.97 9.88 9.81
CA ASN A 76 13.32 10.41 9.67
C ASN A 76 14.35 9.34 10.01
N VAL A 77 15.43 9.27 9.22
CA VAL A 77 16.56 8.40 9.51
C VAL A 77 17.30 8.93 10.75
N ILE A 78 17.46 8.07 11.75
CA ILE A 78 18.18 8.40 12.99
C ILE A 78 19.50 7.63 13.15
N HIS A 79 19.64 6.50 12.44
CA HIS A 79 20.87 5.70 12.46
C HIS A 79 21.02 4.94 11.14
N VAL A 80 22.26 4.79 10.68
CA VAL A 80 22.61 4.07 9.45
C VAL A 80 23.68 3.03 9.72
N GLY A 81 23.56 1.87 9.10
CA GLY A 81 24.57 0.83 9.13
C GLY A 81 25.86 1.26 8.41
N PRO A 82 26.99 0.60 8.70
CA PRO A 82 28.32 0.97 8.20
C PRO A 82 28.49 0.92 6.68
N LYS A 83 27.63 0.20 5.94
CA LYS A 83 27.67 0.07 4.48
C LYS A 83 26.52 0.77 3.77
N VAL A 84 25.68 1.51 4.49
CA VAL A 84 24.60 2.31 3.91
C VAL A 84 25.20 3.40 3.02
N THR A 85 24.66 3.55 1.82
CA THR A 85 25.13 4.54 0.82
C THR A 85 24.02 5.40 0.25
N LEU A 86 22.76 4.98 0.37
CA LEU A 86 21.59 5.64 -0.20
C LEU A 86 21.00 6.72 0.71
N HIS A 87 21.29 6.66 2.02
CA HIS A 87 20.70 7.54 3.04
C HIS A 87 21.71 7.97 4.09
N LYS A 88 21.41 9.08 4.76
CA LYS A 88 22.13 9.60 5.92
C LYS A 88 21.15 9.98 7.04
N VAL A 89 21.68 10.13 8.26
CA VAL A 89 20.92 10.66 9.39
C VAL A 89 20.30 12.01 9.04
N GLY A 90 19.01 12.17 9.38
CA GLY A 90 18.19 13.34 9.05
C GLY A 90 17.38 13.22 7.75
N ASP A 91 17.66 12.24 6.89
CA ASP A 91 16.87 12.06 5.67
C ASP A 91 15.42 11.66 6.00
N ARG A 92 14.46 12.28 5.30
CA ARG A 92 13.04 11.91 5.37
C ARG A 92 12.74 10.82 4.36
N VAL A 93 12.39 9.64 4.86
CA VAL A 93 12.19 8.43 4.05
C VAL A 93 10.84 7.80 4.33
N GLY A 94 10.31 7.11 3.33
CA GLY A 94 9.14 6.26 3.44
C GLY A 94 9.49 4.80 3.27
N VAL A 95 8.73 3.92 3.92
CA VAL A 95 8.87 2.46 3.84
C VAL A 95 7.53 1.86 3.49
N GLY A 96 7.56 0.97 2.50
CA GLY A 96 6.39 0.32 1.93
C GLY A 96 6.07 -1.05 2.54
N ALA A 97 5.54 -1.93 1.70
CA ALA A 97 5.08 -3.25 2.11
C ALA A 97 6.15 -4.33 2.19
N SER A 98 7.29 -4.14 1.52
CA SER A 98 8.43 -5.05 1.52
C SER A 98 9.60 -4.45 2.28
N SER A 99 10.34 -5.29 3.00
CA SER A 99 11.49 -4.88 3.82
C SER A 99 12.82 -5.45 3.36
N TRP A 100 12.79 -6.55 2.59
CA TRP A 100 14.00 -7.24 2.14
C TRP A 100 13.75 -8.13 0.92
N ALA A 101 14.82 -8.40 0.17
CA ALA A 101 14.94 -9.44 -0.86
C ALA A 101 16.43 -9.79 -1.00
N CYS A 102 16.77 -10.83 -1.79
CA CYS A 102 18.17 -11.23 -1.97
C CYS A 102 19.02 -10.21 -2.76
N LEU A 103 18.40 -9.31 -3.52
CA LEU A 103 19.04 -8.28 -4.37
C LEU A 103 20.02 -8.79 -5.45
N GLU A 104 20.17 -10.10 -5.60
CA GLU A 104 21.16 -10.72 -6.51
C GLU A 104 20.54 -11.56 -7.63
N CYS A 105 19.30 -12.01 -7.46
CA CYS A 105 18.62 -12.86 -8.43
C CYS A 105 18.24 -12.10 -9.72
N ARG A 106 17.80 -12.83 -10.74
CA ARG A 106 17.37 -12.27 -12.03
C ARG A 106 16.28 -11.22 -11.87
N GLN A 107 15.32 -11.44 -10.97
CA GLN A 107 14.19 -10.55 -10.73
C GLN A 107 14.68 -9.25 -10.07
N CYS A 108 15.46 -9.36 -8.98
CA CYS A 108 16.01 -8.19 -8.30
C CYS A 108 16.88 -7.31 -9.21
N LYS A 109 17.72 -7.93 -10.05
CA LYS A 109 18.58 -7.22 -11.02
C LYS A 109 17.81 -6.55 -12.16
N LYS A 110 16.49 -6.76 -12.25
CA LYS A 110 15.62 -6.21 -13.29
C LYS A 110 14.45 -5.42 -12.69
N ASP A 111 14.64 -4.76 -11.55
CA ASP A 111 13.62 -3.94 -10.90
C ASP A 111 12.32 -4.74 -10.61
N ASN A 112 12.49 -5.97 -10.12
CA ASN A 112 11.41 -6.89 -9.75
C ASN A 112 11.65 -7.56 -8.38
N GLU A 113 12.33 -6.87 -7.46
CA GLU A 113 12.66 -7.33 -6.12
C GLU A 113 11.43 -7.68 -5.27
N GLN A 114 10.26 -7.09 -5.55
CA GLN A 114 8.99 -7.45 -4.92
C GLN A 114 8.46 -8.84 -5.33
N TYR A 115 9.03 -9.43 -6.40
CA TYR A 115 8.78 -10.80 -6.84
C TYR A 115 9.98 -11.73 -6.57
N CYS A 116 10.91 -11.30 -5.71
CA CYS A 116 12.00 -12.17 -5.28
C CYS A 116 11.45 -13.36 -4.50
N GLU A 117 11.97 -14.55 -4.75
CA GLU A 117 11.62 -15.77 -4.00
C GLU A 117 11.98 -15.67 -2.50
N HIS A 118 12.96 -14.82 -2.18
CA HIS A 118 13.38 -14.53 -0.82
C HIS A 118 12.85 -13.20 -0.29
N GLN A 119 11.82 -12.62 -0.93
CA GLN A 119 11.22 -11.39 -0.45
C GLN A 119 10.69 -11.58 0.99
N LEU A 120 10.88 -10.55 1.81
CA LEU A 120 10.24 -10.44 3.12
C LEU A 120 9.37 -9.20 3.16
N ASP A 121 8.18 -9.39 3.71
CA ASP A 121 7.26 -8.31 4.04
C ASP A 121 7.78 -7.47 5.20
N THR A 122 7.25 -6.25 5.31
CA THR A 122 7.61 -5.32 6.40
C THR A 122 7.11 -5.76 7.76
N TYR A 123 6.12 -6.64 7.81
CA TYR A 123 5.63 -7.25 9.04
C TYR A 123 5.29 -8.72 8.82
N GLY A 124 5.27 -9.49 9.91
CA GLY A 124 4.78 -10.88 9.94
C GLY A 124 5.66 -11.89 9.19
N ALA A 125 6.65 -11.43 8.43
CA ALA A 125 7.63 -12.28 7.79
C ALA A 125 8.72 -12.70 8.79
N LYS A 126 8.99 -14.01 8.85
CA LYS A 126 10.05 -14.58 9.68
C LYS A 126 11.38 -14.51 8.94
N TRP A 127 12.36 -13.86 9.55
CA TRP A 127 13.72 -13.77 9.03
C TRP A 127 14.37 -15.16 9.06
N PRO A 128 14.99 -15.62 7.95
CA PRO A 128 15.49 -16.98 7.83
C PRO A 128 16.64 -17.28 8.81
N ASP A 129 17.55 -16.33 9.01
CA ASP A 129 18.82 -16.61 9.72
C ASP A 129 18.69 -16.66 11.25
N ASN A 130 17.80 -15.84 11.83
CA ASN A 130 17.72 -15.63 13.28
C ASN A 130 16.30 -15.80 13.84
N GLY A 131 15.32 -16.10 12.99
CA GLY A 131 13.92 -16.28 13.39
C GLY A 131 13.20 -15.02 13.84
N TYR A 132 13.81 -13.83 13.67
CA TYR A 132 13.16 -12.55 13.97
C TYR A 132 11.91 -12.38 13.11
N VAL A 133 10.77 -12.10 13.73
CA VAL A 133 9.55 -11.77 12.99
C VAL A 133 9.53 -10.25 12.78
N THR A 134 9.41 -9.84 11.52
CA THR A 134 9.37 -8.43 11.12
C THR A 134 8.19 -7.70 11.76
N LYS A 135 8.41 -6.44 12.13
CA LYS A 135 7.48 -5.58 12.88
C LYS A 135 7.33 -4.28 12.10
N GLY A 136 6.09 -3.92 11.76
CA GLY A 136 5.81 -2.74 10.93
C GLY A 136 5.57 -1.44 11.72
N GLY A 137 4.75 -0.56 11.15
CA GLY A 137 4.81 0.88 11.40
C GLY A 137 4.01 1.51 12.53
N TYR A 138 3.19 0.79 13.32
CA TYR A 138 2.51 1.41 14.49
C TYR A 138 3.42 1.36 15.72
N SER A 139 4.64 1.82 15.51
CA SER A 139 5.77 1.75 16.42
C SER A 139 6.51 3.08 16.40
N SER A 140 7.26 3.35 17.45
CA SER A 140 8.17 4.50 17.52
C SER A 140 9.25 4.44 16.45
N HIS A 141 9.80 3.24 16.21
CA HIS A 141 10.90 3.04 15.27
C HIS A 141 10.73 1.78 14.45
N ILE A 142 11.35 1.78 13.28
CA ILE A 142 11.54 0.59 12.46
C ILE A 142 12.97 0.53 11.92
N ARG A 143 13.49 -0.68 11.73
CA ARG A 143 14.81 -0.94 11.16
C ARG A 143 14.69 -1.75 9.89
N ILE A 144 15.12 -1.17 8.77
CA ILE A 144 14.85 -1.67 7.41
C ILE A 144 16.08 -1.50 6.53
N HIS A 145 16.29 -2.42 5.59
CA HIS A 145 17.37 -2.34 4.61
C HIS A 145 17.23 -1.09 3.71
N GLU A 146 18.30 -0.33 3.47
CA GLU A 146 18.29 0.97 2.79
C GLU A 146 17.57 0.98 1.42
N HIS A 147 17.62 -0.15 0.70
CA HIS A 147 16.96 -0.36 -0.59
C HIS A 147 15.42 -0.22 -0.52
N TYR A 148 14.81 -0.43 0.65
CA TYR A 148 13.37 -0.31 0.87
C TYR A 148 12.98 1.00 1.56
N CYS A 149 13.95 1.89 1.79
CA CYS A 149 13.73 3.25 2.27
C CYS A 149 13.72 4.19 1.06
N PHE A 150 12.58 4.81 0.78
CA PHE A 150 12.37 5.70 -0.37
C PHE A 150 12.44 7.16 0.10
N PRO A 151 13.34 8.01 -0.44
CA PRO A 151 13.36 9.43 -0.11
C PRO A 151 12.01 10.08 -0.47
N VAL A 152 11.43 10.85 0.46
CA VAL A 152 10.13 11.51 0.26
C VAL A 152 10.36 12.96 -0.16
N PRO A 153 9.97 13.37 -1.39
CA PRO A 153 10.12 14.75 -1.87
C PRO A 153 9.57 15.79 -0.90
N GLU A 154 10.26 16.92 -0.72
CA GLU A 154 9.86 17.98 0.21
C GLU A 154 8.45 18.51 -0.03
N ALA A 155 8.05 18.59 -1.31
CA ALA A 155 6.72 19.03 -1.75
C ALA A 155 5.58 18.14 -1.23
N LEU A 156 5.85 16.89 -0.84
CA LEU A 156 4.84 15.99 -0.31
C LEU A 156 4.81 16.06 1.22
N PRO A 157 3.66 16.44 1.83
CA PRO A 157 3.48 16.33 3.27
C PRO A 157 3.61 14.88 3.76
N THR A 158 4.18 14.70 4.95
CA THR A 158 4.46 13.37 5.55
C THR A 158 3.22 12.46 5.59
N ASN A 159 2.08 12.97 6.07
CA ASN A 159 0.82 12.24 6.18
C ASN A 159 0.20 11.91 4.82
N VAL A 160 0.45 12.76 3.81
CA VAL A 160 -0.01 12.56 2.44
C VAL A 160 0.85 11.51 1.71
N ALA A 161 2.16 11.49 1.96
CA ALA A 161 3.07 10.53 1.33
C ALA A 161 2.95 9.12 1.91
N ALA A 162 2.59 8.99 3.19
CA ALA A 162 2.50 7.69 3.88
C ALA A 162 1.65 6.65 3.13
N PRO A 163 0.40 6.94 2.74
CA PRO A 163 -0.40 5.99 1.96
C PRO A 163 0.22 5.58 0.62
N MET A 164 1.01 6.45 0.00
CA MET A 164 1.63 6.16 -1.30
C MET A 164 2.65 5.02 -1.22
N MET A 165 3.29 4.82 -0.06
CA MET A 165 4.33 3.79 0.12
C MET A 165 3.84 2.35 -0.11
N CYS A 166 2.53 2.12 -0.02
CA CYS A 166 1.92 0.84 -0.38
C CYS A 166 0.77 1.03 -1.37
N ALA A 167 -0.25 1.80 -1.02
CA ALA A 167 -1.44 1.96 -1.86
C ALA A 167 -1.10 2.57 -3.21
N GLY A 168 -0.34 3.67 -3.18
CA GLY A 168 0.11 4.36 -4.39
C GLY A 168 0.99 3.47 -5.23
N LEU A 169 2.02 2.85 -4.64
CA LEU A 169 2.96 2.01 -5.38
C LEU A 169 2.27 0.80 -6.02
N THR A 170 1.34 0.19 -5.29
CA THR A 170 0.57 -0.98 -5.74
C THR A 170 -0.29 -0.67 -6.97
N VAL A 171 -0.82 0.55 -7.09
CA VAL A 171 -1.61 0.95 -8.28
C VAL A 171 -0.74 1.57 -9.37
N PHE A 172 0.30 2.32 -9.01
CA PHE A 172 1.21 2.96 -9.96
C PHE A 172 1.99 1.94 -10.80
N SER A 173 2.53 0.90 -10.17
CA SER A 173 3.29 -0.16 -10.83
C SER A 173 2.50 -0.81 -11.99
N PRO A 174 1.29 -1.36 -11.80
CA PRO A 174 0.52 -1.94 -12.90
C PRO A 174 0.01 -0.89 -13.89
N LEU A 175 -0.31 0.35 -13.48
CA LEU A 175 -0.65 1.42 -14.43
C LEU A 175 0.52 1.64 -15.40
N LYS A 176 1.73 1.86 -14.88
CA LYS A 176 2.93 2.07 -15.68
C LYS A 176 3.30 0.88 -16.54
N ARG A 177 3.36 -0.33 -15.96
CA ARG A 177 3.77 -1.56 -16.66
C ARG A 177 2.81 -1.97 -17.78
N ASN A 178 1.56 -1.51 -17.73
CA ASN A 178 0.53 -1.83 -18.71
C ASN A 178 0.19 -0.65 -19.63
N GLY A 179 1.07 0.35 -19.71
CA GLY A 179 1.00 1.39 -20.73
C GLY A 179 0.02 2.53 -20.45
N CYS A 180 -0.42 2.72 -19.20
CA CYS A 180 -1.22 3.89 -18.84
C CYS A 180 -0.47 5.17 -19.22
N GLY A 181 -1.14 6.06 -19.97
CA GLY A 181 -0.56 7.29 -20.46
C GLY A 181 -1.46 8.01 -21.47
N PRO A 182 -0.94 9.06 -22.14
CA PRO A 182 -1.68 9.81 -23.15
C PRO A 182 -2.20 8.89 -24.27
N GLY A 183 -3.47 9.06 -24.62
CA GLY A 183 -4.13 8.26 -25.66
C GLY A 183 -4.65 6.89 -25.20
N THR A 184 -4.48 6.53 -23.92
CA THR A 184 -5.07 5.31 -23.35
C THR A 184 -6.32 5.60 -22.54
N LYS A 185 -7.26 4.66 -22.55
CA LYS A 185 -8.47 4.67 -21.71
C LYS A 185 -8.35 3.61 -20.61
N VAL A 186 -8.37 4.06 -19.37
CA VAL A 186 -8.17 3.23 -18.18
C VAL A 186 -9.43 3.19 -17.33
N GLY A 187 -9.90 1.98 -17.03
CA GLY A 187 -10.98 1.73 -16.09
C GLY A 187 -10.46 1.39 -14.70
N ILE A 188 -10.96 2.03 -13.65
CA ILE A 188 -10.61 1.73 -12.26
C ILE A 188 -11.82 1.11 -11.58
N LEU A 189 -11.71 -0.17 -11.20
CA LEU A 189 -12.77 -0.89 -10.49
C LEU A 189 -12.57 -0.81 -8.98
N GLY A 190 -13.52 -0.17 -8.30
CA GLY A 190 -13.53 0.01 -6.84
C GLY A 190 -12.73 1.24 -6.39
N VAL A 191 -13.40 2.38 -6.24
CA VAL A 191 -12.81 3.63 -5.74
C VAL A 191 -12.79 3.65 -4.22
N GLY A 192 -11.91 2.82 -3.65
CA GLY A 192 -11.59 2.82 -2.22
C GLY A 192 -10.19 3.38 -1.94
N GLY A 193 -9.53 2.86 -0.92
CA GLY A 193 -8.18 3.30 -0.53
C GLY A 193 -7.09 3.10 -1.59
N LEU A 194 -7.22 2.13 -2.51
CA LEU A 194 -6.31 1.96 -3.67
C LEU A 194 -6.87 2.71 -4.90
N GLY A 195 -8.15 2.51 -5.21
CA GLY A 195 -8.77 3.04 -6.42
C GLY A 195 -8.73 4.57 -6.53
N HIS A 196 -8.90 5.32 -5.42
CA HIS A 196 -8.82 6.78 -5.50
C HIS A 196 -7.42 7.26 -5.93
N LEU A 197 -6.35 6.63 -5.42
CA LEU A 197 -4.98 6.90 -5.88
C LEU A 197 -4.77 6.43 -7.32
N ALA A 198 -5.38 5.32 -7.72
CA ALA A 198 -5.29 4.85 -9.11
C ALA A 198 -5.90 5.86 -10.08
N VAL A 199 -7.04 6.47 -9.73
CA VAL A 199 -7.65 7.55 -10.52
C VAL A 199 -6.71 8.74 -10.62
N MET A 200 -6.18 9.21 -9.49
CA MET A 200 -5.27 10.37 -9.45
C MET A 200 -3.98 10.11 -10.25
N PHE A 201 -3.35 8.95 -10.09
CA PHE A 201 -2.12 8.60 -10.81
C PHE A 201 -2.38 8.39 -12.31
N ALA A 202 -3.43 7.66 -12.70
CA ALA A 202 -3.76 7.47 -14.11
C ALA A 202 -4.05 8.81 -14.81
N LYS A 203 -4.71 9.74 -14.10
CA LYS A 203 -4.94 11.11 -14.59
C LYS A 203 -3.64 11.89 -14.72
N ALA A 204 -2.76 11.85 -13.72
CA ALA A 204 -1.45 12.51 -13.78
C ALA A 204 -0.55 11.94 -14.88
N MET A 205 -0.66 10.65 -15.18
CA MET A 205 0.01 9.99 -16.30
C MET A 205 -0.59 10.38 -17.67
N GLY A 206 -1.75 11.06 -17.71
CA GLY A 206 -2.36 11.59 -18.93
C GLY A 206 -3.40 10.68 -19.59
N ALA A 207 -3.86 9.62 -18.92
CA ALA A 207 -4.89 8.73 -19.44
C ALA A 207 -6.31 9.33 -19.36
N GLU A 208 -7.22 8.82 -20.19
CA GLU A 208 -8.65 8.98 -20.00
C GLU A 208 -9.13 7.98 -18.94
N VAL A 209 -9.57 8.47 -17.78
CA VAL A 209 -9.85 7.61 -16.63
C VAL A 209 -11.35 7.45 -16.42
N TRP A 210 -11.85 6.24 -16.27
CA TRP A 210 -13.24 5.98 -15.88
C TRP A 210 -13.31 5.15 -14.61
N ALA A 211 -14.15 5.56 -13.66
CA ALA A 211 -14.35 4.84 -12.42
C ALA A 211 -15.59 3.93 -12.52
N PHE A 212 -15.42 2.64 -12.24
CA PHE A 212 -16.55 1.72 -12.08
C PHE A 212 -17.07 1.78 -10.64
N MET A 213 -18.34 2.13 -10.50
CA MET A 213 -19.02 2.37 -9.23
C MET A 213 -20.21 1.42 -9.07
N LEU A 214 -20.55 1.08 -7.83
CA LEU A 214 -21.72 0.25 -7.53
C LEU A 214 -23.03 1.05 -7.58
N ASP A 215 -22.96 2.33 -7.17
CA ASP A 215 -24.05 3.29 -7.19
C ASP A 215 -23.49 4.71 -7.42
N HIS A 216 -24.37 5.70 -7.58
CA HIS A 216 -24.01 7.09 -7.87
C HIS A 216 -23.48 7.89 -6.65
N LYS A 217 -23.42 7.32 -5.43
CA LYS A 217 -23.16 8.12 -4.20
C LYS A 217 -21.78 8.76 -4.15
N LEU A 218 -20.84 8.24 -4.93
CA LEU A 218 -19.43 8.64 -4.94
C LEU A 218 -19.01 9.18 -6.33
N ASP A 219 -19.96 9.53 -7.18
CA ASP A 219 -19.67 10.08 -8.50
C ASP A 219 -18.91 11.41 -8.41
N ASP A 220 -19.37 12.32 -7.56
CA ASP A 220 -18.72 13.63 -7.35
C ASP A 220 -17.28 13.48 -6.86
N ASP A 221 -17.03 12.54 -5.95
CA ASP A 221 -15.68 12.25 -5.47
C ASP A 221 -14.79 11.70 -6.60
N ALA A 222 -15.29 10.75 -7.40
CA ALA A 222 -14.54 10.20 -8.52
C ALA A 222 -14.15 11.27 -9.54
N LEU A 223 -15.06 12.18 -9.87
CA LEU A 223 -14.79 13.33 -10.74
C LEU A 223 -13.79 14.31 -10.12
N ALA A 224 -13.92 14.61 -8.83
CA ALA A 224 -13.00 15.48 -8.09
C ALA A 224 -11.57 14.88 -7.99
N LEU A 225 -11.45 13.56 -7.94
CA LEU A 225 -10.17 12.83 -8.00
C LEU A 225 -9.52 12.88 -9.39
N GLY A 226 -10.28 13.26 -10.43
CA GLY A 226 -9.78 13.42 -11.79
C GLY A 226 -10.27 12.38 -12.80
N ALA A 227 -11.27 11.57 -12.46
CA ALA A 227 -11.93 10.71 -13.44
C ALA A 227 -12.57 11.56 -14.55
N THR A 228 -12.48 11.09 -15.79
CA THR A 228 -13.20 11.65 -16.94
C THR A 228 -14.70 11.41 -16.80
N GLY A 229 -15.10 10.27 -16.22
CA GLY A 229 -16.49 9.90 -16.01
C GLY A 229 -16.62 8.69 -15.08
N THR A 230 -17.86 8.38 -14.70
CA THR A 230 -18.20 7.20 -13.92
C THR A 230 -19.06 6.24 -14.74
N ILE A 231 -18.94 4.95 -14.42
CA ILE A 231 -19.77 3.87 -14.97
C ILE A 231 -20.41 3.18 -13.78
N VAL A 232 -21.73 3.32 -13.65
CA VAL A 232 -22.47 2.79 -12.51
C VAL A 232 -23.07 1.43 -12.89
N MET A 233 -22.60 0.39 -12.22
CA MET A 233 -22.89 -1.00 -12.59
C MET A 233 -24.31 -1.45 -12.21
N SER A 234 -25.01 -0.66 -11.38
CA SER A 234 -26.43 -0.87 -11.10
C SER A 234 -27.35 -0.39 -12.22
N ASP A 235 -26.84 0.41 -13.17
CA ASP A 235 -27.64 0.95 -14.26
C ASP A 235 -27.92 -0.11 -15.31
N GLU A 236 -29.09 -0.01 -15.95
CA GLU A 236 -29.40 -0.85 -17.10
C GLU A 236 -28.40 -0.58 -18.22
N ASP A 237 -27.89 -1.67 -18.82
CA ASP A 237 -27.00 -1.59 -19.98
C ASP A 237 -25.70 -0.79 -19.80
N TRP A 238 -25.23 -0.60 -18.56
CA TRP A 238 -24.02 0.15 -18.20
C TRP A 238 -22.78 -0.16 -19.04
N SER A 239 -22.66 -1.40 -19.53
CA SER A 239 -21.52 -1.90 -20.30
C SER A 239 -21.61 -1.60 -21.80
N LYS A 240 -22.81 -1.41 -22.36
CA LYS A 240 -23.02 -1.31 -23.82
C LYS A 240 -22.25 -0.17 -24.47
N PRO A 241 -22.20 1.06 -23.92
CA PRO A 241 -21.50 2.19 -24.54
C PRO A 241 -19.97 2.04 -24.54
N HIS A 242 -19.44 1.11 -23.74
CA HIS A 242 -18.01 0.99 -23.46
C HIS A 242 -17.38 -0.28 -24.03
N LYS A 243 -18.12 -1.03 -24.87
CA LYS A 243 -17.62 -2.27 -25.50
C LYS A 243 -16.35 -1.97 -26.31
N ARG A 244 -15.26 -2.67 -26.00
CA ARG A 244 -13.94 -2.52 -26.63
C ARG A 244 -13.43 -1.09 -26.67
N THR A 245 -13.49 -0.41 -25.53
CA THR A 245 -12.98 0.97 -25.42
C THR A 245 -11.81 1.11 -24.46
N PHE A 246 -11.57 0.15 -23.56
CA PHE A 246 -10.53 0.23 -22.54
C PHE A 246 -9.24 -0.49 -22.92
N ASP A 247 -8.10 0.16 -22.77
CA ASP A 247 -6.79 -0.47 -22.90
C ASP A 247 -6.41 -1.26 -21.64
N LEU A 248 -6.84 -0.74 -20.48
CA LEU A 248 -6.53 -1.29 -19.17
C LEU A 248 -7.74 -1.15 -18.24
N ILE A 249 -8.08 -2.23 -17.54
CA ILE A 249 -8.95 -2.18 -16.37
C ILE A 249 -8.15 -2.66 -15.15
N LEU A 250 -8.01 -1.79 -14.16
CA LEU A 250 -7.35 -2.08 -12.89
C LEU A 250 -8.41 -2.40 -11.83
N ASN A 251 -8.40 -3.63 -11.33
CA ASN A 251 -9.26 -4.05 -10.23
C ASN A 251 -8.60 -3.79 -8.88
N SER A 252 -9.18 -2.86 -8.11
CA SER A 252 -8.77 -2.50 -6.75
C SER A 252 -9.87 -2.75 -5.71
N ALA A 253 -10.85 -3.61 -6.01
CA ALA A 253 -11.86 -4.04 -5.04
C ALA A 253 -11.23 -4.82 -3.87
N SER A 254 -11.88 -4.80 -2.71
CA SER A 254 -11.45 -5.53 -1.51
C SER A 254 -12.03 -6.95 -1.39
N SER A 255 -12.95 -7.33 -2.29
CA SER A 255 -13.63 -8.62 -2.30
C SER A 255 -13.40 -9.37 -3.62
N SER A 256 -13.86 -10.62 -3.69
CA SER A 256 -14.00 -11.32 -4.97
C SER A 256 -14.77 -10.54 -6.02
N VAL A 257 -14.36 -10.73 -7.28
CA VAL A 257 -14.95 -10.09 -8.45
C VAL A 257 -15.10 -11.12 -9.56
N ASN A 258 -16.29 -11.19 -10.16
CA ASN A 258 -16.46 -11.83 -11.47
C ASN A 258 -15.98 -10.85 -12.55
N ALA A 259 -14.84 -11.13 -13.20
CA ALA A 259 -14.29 -10.24 -14.22
C ALA A 259 -15.03 -10.35 -15.56
N SER A 260 -15.78 -11.42 -15.79
CA SER A 260 -16.41 -11.73 -17.10
C SER A 260 -17.26 -10.58 -17.70
N PRO A 261 -18.02 -9.79 -16.93
CA PRO A 261 -18.79 -8.66 -17.47
C PRO A 261 -17.92 -7.50 -17.99
N TYR A 262 -16.70 -7.35 -17.48
CA TYR A 262 -15.81 -6.25 -17.81
C TYR A 262 -14.84 -6.58 -18.95
N LEU A 263 -14.51 -7.86 -19.14
CA LEU A 263 -13.56 -8.29 -20.17
C LEU A 263 -13.98 -7.87 -21.60
N PRO A 264 -15.27 -7.91 -22.00
CA PRO A 264 -15.71 -7.39 -23.30
C PRO A 264 -15.57 -5.87 -23.49
N LEU A 265 -15.33 -5.12 -22.40
CA LEU A 265 -15.09 -3.67 -22.45
C LEU A 265 -13.65 -3.34 -22.86
N LEU A 266 -12.74 -4.30 -22.69
CA LEU A 266 -11.36 -4.15 -23.13
C LEU A 266 -11.27 -4.17 -24.65
N ASP A 267 -10.43 -3.31 -25.21
CA ASP A 267 -10.07 -3.37 -26.63
C ASP A 267 -9.27 -4.65 -26.94
N VAL A 268 -8.95 -4.89 -28.20
CA VAL A 268 -8.17 -6.05 -28.64
C VAL A 268 -6.83 -6.09 -27.91
N HIS A 269 -6.59 -7.19 -27.19
CA HIS A 269 -5.42 -7.39 -26.31
C HIS A 269 -5.31 -6.39 -25.14
N GLY A 270 -6.39 -5.68 -24.82
CA GLY A 270 -6.49 -4.89 -23.59
C GLY A 270 -6.30 -5.76 -22.35
N ARG A 271 -5.99 -5.14 -21.22
CA ARG A 271 -5.53 -5.85 -20.02
C ARG A 271 -6.45 -5.64 -18.83
N TRP A 272 -6.84 -6.73 -18.19
CA TRP A 272 -7.38 -6.73 -16.84
C TRP A 272 -6.26 -7.04 -15.86
N ILE A 273 -5.98 -6.14 -14.93
CA ILE A 273 -4.96 -6.33 -13.90
C ILE A 273 -5.61 -6.21 -12.53
N SER A 274 -5.49 -7.25 -11.70
CA SER A 274 -5.97 -7.23 -10.33
C SER A 274 -4.86 -6.89 -9.34
N VAL A 275 -5.15 -5.95 -8.44
CA VAL A 275 -4.38 -5.72 -7.21
C VAL A 275 -5.18 -6.10 -5.97
N SER A 276 -6.39 -6.66 -6.15
CA SER A 276 -7.19 -7.20 -5.06
C SER A 276 -6.53 -8.45 -4.47
N MET A 277 -6.57 -8.54 -3.15
CA MET A 277 -6.11 -9.71 -2.40
C MET A 277 -7.12 -10.01 -1.30
N PRO A 278 -8.25 -10.65 -1.65
CA PRO A 278 -9.28 -10.99 -0.67
C PRO A 278 -8.76 -12.08 0.29
N ASP A 279 -9.58 -12.44 1.27
CA ASP A 279 -9.25 -13.50 2.22
C ASP A 279 -8.93 -14.83 1.52
N LYS A 280 -8.09 -15.66 2.14
CA LYS A 280 -7.56 -16.90 1.54
C LYS A 280 -8.65 -17.87 1.07
N ASN A 281 -9.82 -17.83 1.69
CA ASN A 281 -10.95 -18.70 1.38
C ASN A 281 -11.93 -18.07 0.37
N ASP A 282 -11.70 -16.83 -0.04
CA ASP A 282 -12.49 -16.18 -1.08
C ASP A 282 -12.05 -16.66 -2.47
N LYS A 283 -12.97 -16.63 -3.43
CA LYS A 283 -12.72 -17.15 -4.79
C LYS A 283 -11.76 -16.30 -5.62
N GLY A 284 -11.46 -15.07 -5.19
CA GLY A 284 -10.62 -14.14 -5.91
C GLY A 284 -11.30 -13.62 -7.18
N THR A 285 -10.68 -13.86 -8.33
CA THR A 285 -11.21 -13.41 -9.63
C THR A 285 -11.80 -14.59 -10.40
N GLU A 286 -13.11 -14.57 -10.61
CA GLU A 286 -13.82 -15.55 -11.44
C GLU A 286 -13.86 -15.09 -12.90
N VAL A 287 -13.58 -16.00 -13.84
CA VAL A 287 -13.47 -15.70 -15.28
C VAL A 287 -14.10 -16.80 -16.12
N SER A 288 -14.93 -16.41 -17.07
CA SER A 288 -15.36 -17.27 -18.18
C SER A 288 -14.47 -17.06 -19.41
N THR A 289 -13.89 -18.13 -19.96
CA THR A 289 -13.06 -18.06 -21.19
C THR A 289 -13.83 -17.47 -22.37
N TRP A 290 -15.14 -17.68 -22.45
CA TRP A 290 -15.98 -17.13 -23.52
C TRP A 290 -16.00 -15.60 -23.56
N SER A 291 -15.78 -14.95 -22.42
CA SER A 291 -15.76 -13.47 -22.32
C SER A 291 -14.54 -12.82 -22.99
N GLN A 292 -13.54 -13.61 -23.40
CA GLN A 292 -12.30 -13.12 -24.01
C GLN A 292 -12.22 -13.39 -25.52
N ILE A 293 -13.09 -14.24 -26.08
CA ILE A 293 -12.95 -14.72 -27.48
C ILE A 293 -13.10 -13.58 -28.49
N GLU A 294 -13.86 -12.56 -28.13
CA GLU A 294 -14.16 -11.43 -29.00
C GLU A 294 -13.02 -10.42 -29.16
N ASN A 295 -12.12 -10.32 -28.18
CA ASN A 295 -11.05 -9.31 -28.14
C ASN A 295 -9.66 -9.87 -27.77
N GLY A 296 -9.55 -11.12 -27.35
CA GLY A 296 -8.28 -11.71 -26.91
C GLY A 296 -7.65 -10.97 -25.73
N CYS A 297 -8.44 -10.34 -24.86
CA CYS A 297 -7.91 -9.57 -23.73
C CYS A 297 -7.07 -10.44 -22.77
N LEU A 298 -6.13 -9.82 -22.07
CA LEU A 298 -5.22 -10.49 -21.14
C LEU A 298 -5.67 -10.25 -19.70
N ILE A 299 -5.46 -11.26 -18.84
CA ILE A 299 -5.77 -11.19 -17.41
C ILE A 299 -4.50 -11.44 -16.61
N GLY A 300 -4.24 -10.59 -15.62
CA GLY A 300 -3.11 -10.74 -14.71
C GLY A 300 -3.38 -10.15 -13.34
N ALA A 301 -2.39 -10.29 -12.46
CA ALA A 301 -2.36 -9.66 -11.15
C ALA A 301 -1.04 -8.93 -10.94
N SER A 302 -1.01 -8.00 -9.97
CA SER A 302 0.20 -7.27 -9.61
C SER A 302 0.37 -7.23 -8.09
N HIS A 303 1.60 -7.45 -7.64
CA HIS A 303 2.02 -7.33 -6.26
C HIS A 303 2.97 -6.14 -6.13
N LEU A 304 2.57 -5.12 -5.35
CA LEU A 304 3.38 -3.94 -5.02
C LEU A 304 4.00 -3.27 -6.27
N GLY A 305 5.24 -2.79 -6.13
CA GLY A 305 6.08 -2.22 -7.17
C GLY A 305 7.54 -2.26 -6.73
N SER A 306 8.44 -1.92 -7.66
CA SER A 306 9.87 -1.82 -7.39
C SER A 306 10.25 -0.49 -6.74
N ARG A 307 11.45 -0.39 -6.18
CA ARG A 307 12.10 0.84 -5.73
C ARG A 307 12.12 1.87 -6.83
N LYS A 308 12.49 1.47 -8.05
CA LYS A 308 12.53 2.37 -9.20
C LYS A 308 11.15 3.01 -9.45
N GLU A 309 10.10 2.20 -9.43
CA GLU A 309 8.73 2.66 -9.59
C GLU A 309 8.26 3.52 -8.41
N ALA A 310 8.70 3.21 -7.18
CA ALA A 310 8.41 4.03 -6.00
C ALA A 310 8.99 5.44 -6.12
N LEU A 311 10.23 5.57 -6.59
CA LEU A 311 10.86 6.88 -6.82
C LEU A 311 10.16 7.67 -7.91
N GLU A 312 9.82 7.03 -9.03
CA GLU A 312 9.10 7.67 -10.14
C GLU A 312 7.68 8.10 -9.74
N MET A 313 6.98 7.27 -8.96
CA MET A 313 5.67 7.58 -8.42
C MET A 313 5.72 8.80 -7.49
N LEU A 314 6.68 8.83 -6.56
CA LEU A 314 6.84 9.96 -5.64
C LEU A 314 7.17 11.26 -6.37
N GLN A 315 8.01 11.17 -7.40
CA GLN A 315 8.33 12.32 -8.24
C GLN A 315 7.08 12.80 -9.00
N LEU A 316 6.33 11.90 -9.65
CA LEU A 316 5.08 12.26 -10.32
C LEU A 316 4.07 12.91 -9.36
N ALA A 317 3.96 12.37 -8.14
CA ALA A 317 3.08 12.93 -7.12
C ALA A 317 3.52 14.35 -6.73
N ALA A 318 4.82 14.60 -6.59
CA ALA A 318 5.35 15.93 -6.31
C ALA A 318 5.11 16.89 -7.48
N ASP A 319 5.37 16.48 -8.72
CA ASP A 319 5.26 17.31 -9.91
C ASP A 319 3.81 17.73 -10.20
N HIS A 320 2.85 16.85 -9.89
CA HIS A 320 1.42 17.09 -10.14
C HIS A 320 0.64 17.48 -8.89
N ASN A 321 1.31 17.73 -7.75
CA ASN A 321 0.67 18.04 -6.47
C ASN A 321 -0.41 17.02 -6.06
N ILE A 322 -0.15 15.73 -6.29
CA ILE A 322 -1.07 14.65 -5.91
C ILE A 322 -1.12 14.58 -4.39
N ALA A 323 -2.26 14.94 -3.81
CA ALA A 323 -2.52 14.81 -2.39
C ALA A 323 -3.51 13.67 -2.12
N THR A 324 -3.06 12.59 -1.49
CA THR A 324 -3.94 11.53 -1.00
C THR A 324 -5.04 12.10 -0.11
N TRP A 325 -6.28 11.68 -0.35
CA TRP A 325 -7.43 12.06 0.47
C TRP A 325 -7.42 11.25 1.77
N ILE A 326 -7.04 11.92 2.86
CA ILE A 326 -6.77 11.28 4.14
C ILE A 326 -7.65 11.85 5.27
N GLU A 327 -8.02 10.98 6.20
CA GLU A 327 -8.47 11.33 7.53
C GLU A 327 -7.33 11.06 8.51
N THR A 328 -6.81 12.11 9.16
CA THR A 328 -5.74 11.94 10.16
C THR A 328 -6.29 11.49 11.50
N VAL A 329 -5.61 10.54 12.14
CA VAL A 329 -5.95 10.04 13.48
C VAL A 329 -4.70 10.05 14.35
N ASP A 330 -4.79 10.50 15.60
CA ASP A 330 -3.68 10.40 16.54
C ASP A 330 -3.41 8.91 16.85
N ILE A 331 -2.14 8.50 16.79
CA ILE A 331 -1.76 7.14 17.16
C ILE A 331 -1.86 6.96 18.68
N ASN A 332 -2.81 6.15 19.10
CA ASN A 332 -2.99 5.64 20.45
C ASN A 332 -3.95 4.44 20.36
N GLU A 333 -4.23 3.77 21.48
CA GLU A 333 -5.07 2.57 21.49
C GLU A 333 -6.49 2.85 20.94
N GLU A 334 -7.11 3.97 21.32
CA GLU A 334 -8.43 4.38 20.85
C GLU A 334 -8.43 4.79 19.37
N GLY A 335 -7.43 5.56 18.95
CA GLY A 335 -7.27 6.02 17.57
C GLY A 335 -7.07 4.85 16.60
N LEU A 336 -6.24 3.88 16.98
CA LEU A 336 -6.04 2.65 16.23
C LEU A 336 -7.32 1.83 16.12
N HIS A 337 -8.00 1.60 17.26
CA HIS A 337 -9.29 0.91 17.28
C HIS A 337 -10.29 1.58 16.33
N LYS A 338 -10.49 2.89 16.46
CA LYS A 338 -11.41 3.67 15.63
C LYS A 338 -11.07 3.59 14.14
N ALA A 339 -9.81 3.78 13.78
CA ALA A 339 -9.38 3.79 12.39
C ALA A 339 -9.57 2.42 11.73
N LEU A 340 -9.20 1.34 12.42
CA LEU A 340 -9.29 -0.03 11.89
C LEU A 340 -10.73 -0.54 11.81
N GLU A 341 -11.57 -0.29 12.81
CA GLU A 341 -13.00 -0.65 12.80
C GLU A 341 -13.78 0.10 11.70
N ARG A 342 -13.44 1.37 11.45
CA ARG A 342 -14.01 2.14 10.35
C ARG A 342 -13.47 1.65 9.00
N CYS A 343 -12.18 1.35 8.90
CA CYS A 343 -11.57 0.79 7.69
C CYS A 343 -12.20 -0.57 7.32
N ALA A 344 -12.42 -1.46 8.30
CA ALA A 344 -13.06 -2.77 8.09
C ALA A 344 -14.49 -2.64 7.52
N ARG A 345 -15.20 -1.57 7.87
CA ARG A 345 -16.55 -1.26 7.37
C ARG A 345 -16.56 -0.36 6.13
N SER A 346 -15.40 -0.07 5.55
CA SER A 346 -15.23 0.87 4.43
C SER A 346 -15.79 2.29 4.73
N ASP A 347 -15.79 2.70 6.00
CA ASP A 347 -16.24 4.01 6.47
C ASP A 347 -15.05 4.99 6.53
N VAL A 348 -14.50 5.34 5.38
CA VAL A 348 -13.40 6.29 5.25
C VAL A 348 -13.36 6.91 3.85
N ARG A 349 -13.05 8.20 3.75
CA ARG A 349 -12.84 8.89 2.47
C ARG A 349 -11.41 9.48 2.37
N TYR A 350 -10.41 8.77 1.88
CA TYR A 350 -10.38 7.37 1.43
C TYR A 350 -9.32 6.53 2.15
N ARG A 351 -8.50 7.16 3.00
CA ARG A 351 -7.43 6.54 3.78
C ARG A 351 -7.37 7.14 5.17
N PHE A 352 -7.08 6.33 6.18
CA PHE A 352 -6.59 6.87 7.44
C PHE A 352 -5.08 7.04 7.39
N CYS A 353 -4.60 8.11 8.01
CA CYS A 353 -3.19 8.29 8.30
C CYS A 353 -3.00 8.55 9.79
N LEU A 354 -2.28 7.65 10.45
CA LEU A 354 -1.89 7.81 11.84
C LEU A 354 -0.79 8.86 11.94
N THR A 355 -0.94 9.77 12.90
CA THR A 355 -0.01 10.87 13.18
C THR A 355 0.18 11.00 14.70
N GLY A 356 0.94 12.00 15.16
CA GLY A 356 1.13 12.21 16.60
C GLY A 356 2.02 11.17 17.29
N PHE A 357 2.93 10.53 16.54
CA PHE A 357 3.85 9.50 17.06
C PHE A 357 4.70 10.01 18.23
N ASP A 358 5.20 11.24 18.14
CA ASP A 358 5.99 11.87 19.21
C ASP A 358 5.19 12.00 20.51
N LYS A 359 3.91 12.39 20.40
CA LYS A 359 2.99 12.50 21.54
C LYS A 359 2.69 11.12 22.13
N ALA A 360 2.54 10.11 21.28
CA ALA A 360 2.20 8.76 21.68
C ALA A 360 3.36 8.05 22.38
N PHE A 361 4.59 8.23 21.90
CA PHE A 361 5.76 7.47 22.37
C PHE A 361 6.69 8.28 23.27
N GLY A 362 6.63 9.62 23.23
CA GLY A 362 7.45 10.55 24.02
C GLY A 362 8.60 11.12 23.21
N GLU A 363 8.93 12.40 23.42
CA GLU A 363 9.98 13.09 22.65
C GLU A 363 11.39 12.55 22.91
N ASP A 364 11.63 12.02 24.12
CA ASP A 364 12.91 11.40 24.49
C ASP A 364 13.25 10.15 23.65
N ILE A 365 12.32 9.68 22.81
CA ILE A 365 12.50 8.55 21.90
C ILE A 365 13.08 8.99 20.54
N LYS A 366 12.95 10.27 20.16
CA LYS A 366 13.38 10.83 18.86
C LYS A 366 14.87 10.67 18.57
N ASP A 367 15.69 10.94 19.58
CA ASP A 367 17.15 11.12 19.42
C ASP A 367 17.95 10.04 20.16
N ARG A 368 17.40 8.82 20.29
CA ARG A 368 18.06 7.72 21.02
C ARG A 368 19.23 7.11 20.25
N GLY A 369 20.27 7.92 20.08
CA GLY A 369 21.63 7.50 19.84
C GLY A 369 22.01 7.41 18.37
N VAL A 370 22.48 8.54 17.84
CA VAL A 370 23.63 8.56 16.91
C VAL A 370 24.75 7.68 17.47
#